data_AF-A0A427ARR9-F1
#
_entry.id   AF-A0A427ARR9-F1
#
_cell.length_a   1.000
_cell.length_b   1.000
_cell.length_c   1.000
_cell.angle_alpha   90.00
_cell.angle_beta   90.00
_cell.angle_gamma   90.00
#
_symmetry.space_group_name_H-M   'P 1'
#
loop_
_entity.id
_entity.type
_entity.pdbx_description
1 polymer ?
#
loop_
_entity_poly.entity_id
_entity_poly.type
_entity_poly.pdbx_seq_one_letter_code
_entity_poly.pdbx_strand_id
1 'polypeptide(L)'
;AVYAIKDFEEGELVLKDQILVAAQHSSNKVDCLVCSYCFRFIGSIELQIGRKLYLQELGLSANKECKESFHGVGSSTYTNSKDNSIPTEVLHSLINGNMSLPYTNLFALPSIFDCPGGCKEEHYCSKLCADLDWESFHSLLCTGRNTEPSKRDAILQFIEHSNGTNDIFIVAAKVS
;
A
#
# COMPACT_ATOMS: atom_id res chain seq x y z
N ALA A 1 4.57 18.39 25.64
CA ALA A 1 4.66 17.20 26.52
C ALA A 1 3.25 16.74 26.84
N VAL A 2 3.00 15.43 26.83
CA VAL A 2 1.72 14.84 27.23
C VAL A 2 1.88 14.31 28.66
N TYR A 3 0.94 14.61 29.55
CA TYR A 3 0.95 14.17 30.94
C TYR A 3 -0.43 13.62 31.34
N ALA A 4 -0.44 12.61 32.20
CA ALA A 4 -1.66 12.06 32.76
C ALA A 4 -2.26 13.02 33.80
N ILE A 5 -3.57 13.23 33.73
CA ILE A 5 -4.32 14.05 34.71
C ILE A 5 -5.10 13.20 35.72
N LYS A 6 -5.03 11.87 35.57
CA LYS A 6 -5.68 10.87 36.42
C LYS A 6 -4.93 9.54 36.27
N ASP A 7 -5.22 8.61 37.17
CA ASP A 7 -4.80 7.21 37.04
C ASP A 7 -5.62 6.50 35.95
N PHE A 8 -5.03 5.50 35.30
CA PHE A 8 -5.64 4.67 34.26
C PHE A 8 -5.48 3.19 34.61
N GLU A 9 -6.50 2.40 34.31
CA GLU A 9 -6.44 0.94 34.45
C GLU A 9 -5.84 0.27 33.20
N GLU A 10 -5.36 -0.97 33.34
CA GLU A 10 -4.87 -1.75 32.21
C GLU A 10 -5.98 -1.95 31.15
N GLY A 11 -5.68 -1.57 29.90
CA GLY A 11 -6.63 -1.64 28.79
C GLY A 11 -7.55 -0.42 28.66
N GLU A 12 -7.44 0.58 29.54
CA GLU A 12 -8.24 1.80 29.42
C GLU A 12 -7.83 2.64 28.19
N LEU A 13 -8.83 3.10 27.44
CA LEU A 13 -8.61 4.02 26.31
C LEU A 13 -8.22 5.41 26.83
N VAL A 14 -6.96 5.77 26.65
CA VAL A 14 -6.42 7.08 27.07
C VAL A 14 -6.75 8.20 26.07
N LEU A 15 -6.60 7.92 24.77
CA LEU A 15 -6.81 8.90 23.70
C LEU A 15 -7.20 8.16 22.41
N LYS A 16 -8.19 8.69 21.71
CA LYS A 16 -8.51 8.33 20.32
C LYS A 16 -8.54 9.60 19.50
N ASP A 17 -7.70 9.65 18.47
CA ASP A 17 -7.64 10.76 17.54
C ASP A 17 -8.11 10.34 16.16
N GLN A 18 -8.68 11.27 15.41
CA GLN A 18 -9.02 11.06 14.03
C GLN A 18 -7.81 11.41 13.16
N ILE A 19 -7.48 10.53 12.22
CA ILE A 19 -6.42 10.79 11.26
C ILE A 19 -6.81 12.02 10.43
N LEU A 20 -5.99 13.08 10.49
CA LEU A 20 -6.18 14.29 9.69
C LEU A 20 -5.94 14.02 8.21
N VAL A 21 -4.80 13.38 7.90
CA VAL A 21 -4.41 12.98 6.55
C VAL A 21 -3.52 11.76 6.63
N ALA A 22 -3.62 10.87 5.64
CA ALA A 22 -2.74 9.72 5.51
C ALA A 22 -2.54 9.34 4.04
N ALA A 23 -1.46 8.61 3.80
CA ALA A 23 -1.17 7.97 2.52
C ALA A 23 -0.54 6.61 2.79
N GLN A 24 -0.86 5.62 1.96
CA GLN A 24 -0.13 4.36 1.98
C GLN A 24 1.28 4.60 1.44
N HIS A 25 2.29 4.18 2.20
CA HIS A 25 3.68 4.25 1.76
C HIS A 25 3.88 3.49 0.44
N SER A 26 4.67 4.04 -0.49
CA SER A 26 4.84 3.48 -1.83
C SER A 26 5.42 2.06 -1.81
N SER A 27 6.35 1.76 -0.90
CA SER A 27 6.86 0.38 -0.73
C SER A 27 5.78 -0.59 -0.24
N ASN A 28 4.83 -0.13 0.57
CA ASN A 28 3.78 -0.98 1.13
C ASN A 28 2.71 -1.34 0.07
N LYS A 29 2.56 -0.55 -0.99
CA LYS A 29 1.66 -0.87 -2.12
C LYS A 29 2.01 -2.17 -2.85
N VAL A 30 3.28 -2.60 -2.71
CA VAL A 30 3.78 -3.88 -3.25
C VAL A 30 3.29 -5.05 -2.41
N ASP A 31 3.24 -4.88 -1.08
CA ASP A 31 2.94 -5.95 -0.15
C ASP A 31 1.46 -6.05 0.22
N CYS A 32 0.71 -4.95 0.13
CA CYS A 32 -0.72 -4.95 0.37
C CYS A 32 -1.50 -4.03 -0.58
N LEU A 33 -2.60 -4.56 -1.08
CA LEU A 33 -3.60 -3.79 -1.80
C LEU A 33 -4.69 -3.36 -0.83
N VAL A 34 -4.72 -2.07 -0.52
CA VAL A 34 -5.70 -1.50 0.42
C VAL A 34 -6.49 -0.37 -0.23
N CYS A 35 -7.59 0.00 0.40
CA CYS A 35 -8.32 1.20 0.03
C CYS A 35 -7.47 2.44 0.34
N SER A 36 -7.25 3.31 -0.64
CA SER A 36 -6.43 4.51 -0.51
C SER A 36 -6.97 5.56 0.48
N TYR A 37 -8.26 5.46 0.82
CA TYR A 37 -8.93 6.35 1.77
C TYR A 37 -8.97 5.80 3.21
N CYS A 38 -9.41 4.55 3.38
CA CYS A 38 -9.66 3.97 4.71
C CYS A 38 -8.70 2.84 5.10
N PHE A 39 -7.72 2.54 4.25
CA PHE A 39 -6.60 1.62 4.50
C PHE A 39 -6.96 0.16 4.84
N ARG A 40 -8.22 -0.23 4.70
CA ARG A 40 -8.63 -1.65 4.78
C ARG A 40 -8.18 -2.40 3.54
N PHE A 41 -7.83 -3.68 3.69
CA PHE A 41 -7.59 -4.58 2.55
C PHE A 41 -8.82 -4.69 1.64
N ILE A 42 -8.59 -4.82 0.33
CA ILE A 42 -9.63 -4.89 -0.71
C ILE A 42 -9.33 -6.04 -1.71
N GLY A 43 -10.31 -6.44 -2.52
CA GLY A 43 -10.19 -7.54 -3.48
C GLY A 43 -10.50 -8.89 -2.86
N SER A 44 -9.59 -9.85 -2.96
CA SER A 44 -9.70 -11.17 -2.32
C SER A 44 -8.37 -11.56 -1.68
N ILE A 45 -8.39 -12.54 -0.77
CA ILE A 45 -7.16 -13.02 -0.13
C ILE A 45 -6.19 -13.61 -1.16
N GLU A 46 -6.72 -14.25 -2.20
CA GLU A 46 -5.96 -14.79 -3.33
C GLU A 46 -5.28 -13.69 -4.12
N LEU A 47 -5.97 -12.57 -4.38
CA LEU A 47 -5.37 -11.42 -5.03
C LEU A 47 -4.24 -10.81 -4.18
N GLN A 48 -4.43 -10.69 -2.85
CA GLN A 48 -3.39 -10.17 -1.96
C GLN A 48 -2.14 -11.05 -2.00
N ILE A 49 -2.31 -12.36 -1.82
CA ILE A 49 -1.22 -13.33 -1.82
C ILE A 49 -0.57 -13.42 -3.20
N GLY A 50 -1.36 -13.54 -4.25
CA GLY A 50 -0.88 -13.63 -5.64
C GLY A 50 -0.07 -12.41 -6.06
N ARG A 51 -0.54 -11.20 -5.74
CA ARG A 51 0.22 -9.97 -5.99
C ARG A 51 1.55 -9.94 -5.26
N LYS A 52 1.55 -10.27 -3.97
CA LYS A 52 2.77 -10.27 -3.16
C LYS A 52 3.81 -11.22 -3.72
N LEU A 53 3.40 -12.46 -4.03
CA LEU A 53 4.30 -13.48 -4.59
C LEU A 53 4.81 -13.07 -5.98
N TYR A 54 3.94 -12.57 -6.85
CA TYR A 54 4.33 -12.08 -8.18
C TYR A 54 5.34 -10.94 -8.11
N LEU A 55 5.13 -9.97 -7.22
CA LEU A 55 6.03 -8.83 -7.05
C LEU A 55 7.34 -9.22 -6.33
N GLN A 56 7.33 -10.25 -5.48
CA GLN A 56 8.52 -10.86 -4.90
C GLN A 56 9.40 -11.48 -5.99
N GLU A 57 8.81 -12.22 -6.94
CA GLU A 57 9.56 -12.81 -8.07
C GLU A 57 10.19 -11.76 -8.98
N LEU A 58 9.53 -10.60 -9.14
CA LEU A 58 10.09 -9.46 -9.87
C LEU A 58 11.16 -8.69 -9.06
N GLY A 59 11.45 -9.08 -7.82
CA GLY A 59 12.40 -8.40 -6.95
C GLY A 59 11.93 -7.03 -6.41
N LEU A 60 10.61 -6.76 -6.46
CA LEU A 60 10.02 -5.49 -6.06
C LEU A 60 9.56 -5.46 -4.60
N SER A 61 9.30 -6.61 -3.98
CA SER A 61 8.95 -6.70 -2.56
C SER A 61 10.21 -6.55 -1.70
N ALA A 62 10.11 -5.76 -0.64
CA ALA A 62 11.25 -5.34 0.15
C ALA A 62 11.83 -6.50 0.99
N ASN A 63 12.95 -7.07 0.56
CA ASN A 63 13.95 -7.68 1.46
C ASN A 63 14.89 -6.60 2.04
N LYS A 64 14.36 -5.44 2.41
CA LYS A 64 15.09 -4.47 3.23
C LYS A 64 14.66 -4.67 4.68
N GLU A 65 15.27 -5.66 5.32
CA GLU A 65 15.58 -5.51 6.73
C GLU A 65 16.25 -4.13 6.89
N CYS A 66 15.76 -3.31 7.81
CA CYS A 66 16.53 -2.19 8.34
C CYS A 66 17.88 -2.75 8.81
N LYS A 67 18.91 -2.65 7.97
CA LYS A 67 20.29 -2.87 8.41
C LYS A 67 20.63 -1.70 9.32
N GLU A 68 20.33 -1.86 10.60
CA GLU A 68 21.03 -1.11 11.63
C GLU A 68 22.53 -1.36 11.41
N SER A 69 23.25 -0.26 11.21
CA SER A 69 24.69 -0.25 11.01
C SER A 69 25.40 -0.64 12.30
N PHE A 70 25.60 -1.94 12.51
CA PHE A 70 26.65 -2.46 13.37
C PHE A 70 27.70 -3.17 12.50
N HIS A 71 28.89 -2.56 12.43
CA HIS A 71 30.08 -3.18 11.85
C HIS A 71 30.43 -4.45 12.62
N GLY A 72 30.18 -5.61 12.03
CA GLY A 72 30.61 -6.91 12.54
C GLY A 72 30.80 -7.89 11.39
N VAL A 73 32.07 -8.25 11.14
CA VAL A 73 32.49 -9.17 10.08
C VAL A 73 31.84 -10.54 10.29
N GLY A 74 31.05 -10.98 9.30
CA GLY A 74 30.38 -12.28 9.30
C GLY A 74 29.74 -12.56 7.95
N SER A 75 30.56 -12.90 6.96
CA SER A 75 30.11 -13.35 5.64
C SER A 75 29.25 -14.61 5.79
N SER A 76 27.93 -14.44 5.71
CA SER A 76 26.98 -15.54 5.52
C SER A 76 26.46 -15.45 4.10
N THR A 77 27.19 -16.07 3.18
CA THR A 77 26.69 -16.34 1.84
C THR A 77 25.58 -17.38 1.98
N TYR A 78 24.33 -16.97 1.89
CA TYR A 78 23.22 -17.90 1.78
C TYR A 78 23.23 -18.51 0.37
N THR A 79 24.02 -19.56 0.18
CA THR A 79 23.77 -20.52 -0.90
C THR A 79 22.71 -21.50 -0.42
N ASN A 80 21.46 -21.34 -0.87
CA ASN A 80 20.43 -22.38 -0.91
C ASN A 80 19.58 -22.09 -2.16
N SER A 81 19.74 -22.78 -3.28
CA SER A 81 19.50 -24.21 -3.56
C SER A 81 18.01 -24.60 -3.45
N LYS A 82 17.48 -24.98 -4.61
CA LYS A 82 16.09 -25.34 -5.00
C LYS A 82 15.15 -24.19 -5.36
N ASP A 83 14.97 -24.06 -6.67
CA ASP A 83 13.91 -23.38 -7.42
C ASP A 83 12.53 -23.83 -6.89
N ASN A 84 12.04 -23.13 -5.85
CA ASN A 84 10.69 -23.25 -5.32
C ASN A 84 9.82 -22.10 -5.88
N SER A 85 10.07 -21.69 -7.12
CA SER A 85 9.23 -20.70 -7.79
C SER A 85 7.82 -21.24 -7.94
N ILE A 86 6.81 -20.40 -7.67
CA ILE A 86 5.42 -20.81 -7.81
C ILE A 86 5.12 -20.79 -9.31
N PRO A 87 4.48 -21.82 -9.88
CA PRO A 87 4.18 -21.82 -11.31
C PRO A 87 3.40 -20.57 -11.70
N THR A 88 3.83 -19.89 -12.76
CA THR A 88 3.23 -18.65 -13.27
C THR A 88 1.73 -18.77 -13.47
N GLU A 89 1.25 -19.94 -13.88
CA GLU A 89 -0.17 -20.25 -14.08
C GLU A 89 -0.96 -20.17 -12.76
N VAL A 90 -0.36 -20.62 -11.65
CA VAL A 90 -0.95 -20.55 -10.32
C VAL A 90 -1.02 -19.09 -9.85
N LEU A 91 0.04 -18.31 -10.04
CA LEU A 91 0.05 -16.88 -9.71
C LEU A 91 -1.00 -16.09 -10.49
N HIS A 92 -1.10 -16.31 -11.80
CA HIS A 92 -2.14 -15.70 -12.63
C HIS A 92 -3.54 -16.13 -12.18
N SER A 93 -3.72 -17.39 -11.79
CA SER A 93 -5.01 -17.88 -11.30
C SER A 93 -5.41 -17.23 -9.96
N LEU A 94 -4.45 -17.00 -9.06
CA LEU A 94 -4.66 -16.24 -7.82
C LEU A 94 -5.06 -14.78 -8.10
N ILE A 95 -4.28 -14.09 -8.94
CA ILE A 95 -4.47 -12.66 -9.23
C ILE A 95 -5.79 -12.40 -9.96
N ASN A 96 -6.17 -13.27 -10.89
CA ASN A 96 -7.39 -13.10 -11.67
C ASN A 96 -8.65 -13.63 -10.97
N GLY A 97 -8.51 -14.27 -9.81
CA GLY A 97 -9.64 -14.86 -9.08
C GLY A 97 -10.16 -16.17 -9.68
N ASN A 98 -9.36 -16.87 -10.48
CA ASN A 98 -9.71 -18.15 -11.11
C ASN A 98 -9.47 -19.34 -10.17
N MET A 99 -8.79 -19.12 -9.04
CA MET A 99 -8.53 -20.10 -8.00
C MET A 99 -8.98 -19.54 -6.65
N SER A 100 -9.57 -20.39 -5.82
CA SER A 100 -9.88 -20.05 -4.42
C SER A 100 -9.01 -20.84 -3.47
N LEU A 101 -8.47 -20.16 -2.46
CA LEU A 101 -7.68 -20.78 -1.41
C LEU A 101 -8.59 -21.41 -0.33
N PRO A 102 -8.07 -22.38 0.45
CA PRO A 102 -8.78 -22.86 1.62
C PRO A 102 -9.14 -21.71 2.57
N TYR A 103 -10.35 -21.74 3.11
CA TYR A 103 -10.85 -20.77 4.09
C TYR A 103 -11.05 -19.33 3.59
N THR A 104 -11.10 -19.09 2.27
CA THR A 104 -11.37 -17.76 1.70
C THR A 104 -12.62 -17.09 2.26
N ASN A 105 -13.65 -17.87 2.61
CA ASN A 105 -14.88 -17.37 3.23
C ASN A 105 -14.69 -16.76 4.62
N LEU A 106 -13.57 -17.04 5.32
CA LEU A 106 -13.24 -16.40 6.61
C LEU A 106 -12.63 -15.01 6.44
N PHE A 107 -12.18 -14.66 5.23
CA PHE A 107 -11.50 -13.41 4.90
C PHE A 107 -12.24 -12.67 3.79
N ALA A 108 -13.53 -12.39 4.02
CA ALA A 108 -14.32 -11.59 3.09
C ALA A 108 -13.79 -10.15 3.02
N LEU A 109 -13.23 -9.78 1.87
CA LEU A 109 -12.74 -8.44 1.57
C LEU A 109 -13.71 -7.72 0.62
N PRO A 110 -13.85 -6.39 0.72
CA PRO A 110 -14.68 -5.62 -0.20
C PRO A 110 -14.09 -5.62 -1.61
N SER A 111 -14.95 -5.52 -2.62
CA SER A 111 -14.53 -5.41 -4.03
C SER A 111 -13.66 -4.18 -4.29
N ILE A 112 -12.88 -4.25 -5.36
CA ILE A 112 -12.03 -3.15 -5.82
C ILE A 112 -12.87 -2.17 -6.65
N PHE A 113 -12.73 -0.89 -6.32
CA PHE A 113 -13.27 0.23 -7.08
C PHE A 113 -12.10 1.08 -7.56
N ASP A 114 -12.02 1.33 -8.87
CA ASP A 114 -10.90 2.05 -9.47
C ASP A 114 -10.96 3.56 -9.22
N CYS A 115 -9.81 4.21 -9.32
CA CYS A 115 -9.71 5.66 -9.25
C CYS A 115 -10.56 6.36 -10.34
N PRO A 116 -11.39 7.37 -9.98
CA PRO A 116 -12.21 8.11 -10.94
C PRO A 116 -11.36 8.93 -11.93
N GLY A 117 -10.16 9.35 -11.54
CA GLY A 117 -9.18 9.99 -12.44
C GLY A 117 -8.50 9.04 -13.43
N GLY A 118 -8.67 7.71 -13.27
CA GLY A 118 -8.10 6.70 -14.15
C GLY A 118 -6.61 6.42 -13.94
N CYS A 119 -6.04 6.74 -12.78
CA CYS A 119 -4.71 6.25 -12.41
C CYS A 119 -4.78 4.73 -12.12
N LYS A 120 -3.64 4.04 -12.17
CA LYS A 120 -3.54 2.59 -11.91
C LYS A 120 -3.01 2.27 -10.52
N GLU A 121 -2.76 3.29 -9.71
CA GLU A 121 -2.13 3.13 -8.40
C GLU A 121 -3.16 3.10 -7.27
N GLU A 122 -4.09 4.06 -7.23
CA GLU A 122 -5.05 4.17 -6.14
C GLU A 122 -6.33 3.37 -6.42
N HIS A 123 -6.77 2.64 -5.40
CA HIS A 123 -7.90 1.74 -5.44
C HIS A 123 -8.74 1.90 -4.17
N TYR A 124 -10.04 1.62 -4.25
CA TYR A 124 -10.99 1.92 -3.19
C TYR A 124 -11.88 0.72 -2.88
N CYS A 125 -12.40 0.67 -1.65
CA CYS A 125 -13.36 -0.37 -1.26
C CYS A 125 -14.80 -0.05 -1.67
N SER A 126 -15.07 1.18 -2.13
CA SER A 126 -16.39 1.65 -2.53
C SER A 126 -16.29 2.93 -3.34
N LYS A 127 -17.38 3.25 -4.06
CA LYS A 127 -17.57 4.55 -4.69
C LYS A 127 -17.46 5.70 -3.68
N LEU A 128 -18.05 5.56 -2.49
CA LEU A 128 -18.01 6.59 -1.45
C LEU A 128 -16.57 6.92 -1.04
N CYS A 129 -15.73 5.91 -0.80
CA CYS A 129 -14.32 6.16 -0.47
C CYS A 129 -13.56 6.82 -1.63
N ALA A 130 -13.86 6.43 -2.88
CA ALA A 130 -13.25 7.05 -4.05
C ALA A 130 -13.65 8.52 -4.20
N ASP A 131 -14.94 8.82 -4.03
CA ASP A 131 -15.47 10.18 -4.15
C ASP A 131 -14.92 11.07 -3.01
N LEU A 132 -14.91 10.59 -1.76
CA LEU A 132 -14.36 11.34 -0.61
C LEU A 132 -12.86 11.63 -0.73
N ASP A 133 -12.06 10.63 -1.14
CA ASP A 133 -10.62 10.83 -1.35
C ASP A 133 -10.37 11.77 -2.54
N TRP A 134 -11.16 11.65 -3.62
CA TRP A 134 -11.04 12.52 -4.78
C TRP A 134 -11.30 13.99 -4.44
N GLU A 135 -12.40 14.27 -3.74
CA GLU A 135 -12.80 15.61 -3.33
C GLU A 135 -11.82 16.24 -2.34
N SER A 136 -11.25 15.43 -1.44
CA SER A 136 -10.41 15.93 -0.36
C SER A 136 -8.92 15.99 -0.73
N PHE A 137 -8.41 15.00 -1.48
CA PHE A 137 -6.97 14.73 -1.53
C PHE A 137 -6.46 14.28 -2.91
N HIS A 138 -6.98 13.18 -3.46
CA HIS A 138 -6.38 12.47 -4.57
C HIS A 138 -6.39 13.25 -5.89
N SER A 139 -7.41 14.10 -6.13
CA SER A 139 -7.48 14.91 -7.35
C SER A 139 -6.27 15.85 -7.55
N LEU A 140 -5.56 16.20 -6.47
CA LEU A 140 -4.35 17.02 -6.51
C LEU A 140 -3.12 16.25 -7.03
N LEU A 141 -3.07 14.94 -6.78
CA LEU A 141 -1.91 14.07 -7.06
C LEU A 141 -2.22 12.97 -8.09
N CYS A 142 -3.42 12.97 -8.67
CA CYS A 142 -3.81 11.95 -9.62
C CYS A 142 -3.00 12.04 -10.92
N THR A 143 -2.32 10.95 -11.25
CA THR A 143 -1.53 10.77 -12.48
C THR A 143 -2.33 10.09 -13.60
N GLY A 144 -3.64 9.95 -13.42
CA GLY A 144 -4.53 9.30 -14.37
C GLY A 144 -4.76 10.10 -15.65
N ARG A 145 -5.29 9.42 -16.67
CA ARG A 145 -5.53 9.98 -18.02
C ARG A 145 -6.48 11.18 -18.06
N ASN A 146 -7.28 11.37 -17.00
CA ASN A 146 -8.21 12.49 -16.89
C ASN A 146 -7.51 13.77 -16.37
N THR A 147 -6.24 13.68 -15.96
CA THR A 147 -5.39 14.82 -15.63
C THR A 147 -4.74 15.38 -16.89
N GLU A 148 -4.70 16.71 -17.03
CA GLU A 148 -4.05 17.38 -18.16
C GLU A 148 -2.58 16.92 -18.32
N PRO A 149 -2.10 16.62 -19.53
CA PRO A 149 -0.77 16.02 -19.75
C PRO A 149 0.40 16.74 -19.09
N SER A 150 0.51 18.06 -19.22
CA SER A 150 1.64 18.82 -18.64
C SER A 150 1.61 18.80 -17.11
N LYS A 151 0.41 18.91 -16.52
CA LYS A 151 0.20 18.75 -15.07
C LYS A 151 0.53 17.34 -14.62
N ARG A 152 0.11 16.32 -15.36
CA ARG A 152 0.39 14.91 -15.07
C ARG A 152 1.89 14.63 -15.02
N ASP A 153 2.66 15.17 -15.97
CA ASP A 153 4.12 14.99 -16.00
C ASP A 153 4.80 15.70 -14.82
N ALA A 154 4.34 16.90 -14.44
CA ALA A 154 4.84 17.60 -13.26
C ALA A 154 4.53 16.83 -11.96
N ILE A 155 3.32 16.27 -11.83
CA ILE A 155 2.94 15.44 -10.68
C ILE A 155 3.80 14.17 -10.61
N LEU A 156 4.07 13.52 -11.73
CA LEU A 156 4.93 12.34 -11.77
C LEU A 156 6.35 12.67 -11.27
N GLN A 157 6.94 13.77 -11.73
CA GLN A 157 8.25 14.23 -11.25
C GLN A 157 8.24 14.54 -9.75
N PHE A 158 7.17 15.18 -9.26
CA PHE A 158 7.00 15.45 -7.84
C PHE A 158 6.93 14.16 -7.00
N ILE A 159 6.15 13.16 -7.45
CA ILE A 159 6.01 11.89 -6.76
C ILE A 159 7.33 11.12 -6.75
N GLU A 160 8.03 11.08 -7.88
CA GLU A 160 9.35 10.45 -8.01
C GLU A 160 10.36 11.09 -7.05
N HIS A 161 10.44 12.43 -7.05
CA HIS A 161 11.30 13.17 -6.14
C HIS A 161 10.96 12.89 -4.67
N SER A 162 9.67 12.90 -4.33
CA SER A 162 9.20 12.65 -2.96
C SER A 162 9.59 11.24 -2.49
N ASN A 163 9.34 10.22 -3.30
CA ASN A 163 9.74 8.84 -2.99
C ASN A 163 11.27 8.67 -2.89
N GLY A 164 12.04 9.44 -3.65
CA GLY A 164 13.50 9.39 -3.63
C GLY A 164 14.16 10.19 -2.51
N THR A 165 13.44 11.11 -1.86
CA THR A 165 14.01 12.04 -0.86
C THR A 165 13.28 12.01 0.49
N ASN A 166 12.00 12.38 0.51
CA ASN A 166 11.17 12.40 1.70
C ASN A 166 9.69 12.22 1.33
N ASP A 167 9.13 11.09 1.73
CA ASP A 167 7.74 10.69 1.47
C ASP A 167 6.71 11.59 2.19
N ILE A 168 7.13 12.37 3.19
CA ILE A 168 6.26 13.36 3.85
C ILE A 168 5.69 14.38 2.87
N PHE A 169 6.39 14.67 1.76
CA PHE A 169 5.91 15.60 0.75
C PHE A 169 4.59 15.12 0.11
N ILE A 170 4.39 13.80 -0.03
CA ILE A 170 3.13 13.24 -0.52
C ILE A 170 1.98 13.54 0.44
N VAL A 171 2.21 13.39 1.74
CA VAL A 171 1.21 13.68 2.77
C VAL A 171 0.95 15.18 2.88
N ALA A 172 2.00 16.00 2.83
CA ALA A 172 1.88 17.45 2.87
C ALA A 172 1.09 18.01 1.67
N ALA A 173 1.31 17.46 0.48
CA ALA A 173 0.60 17.87 -0.74
C ALA A 173 -0.91 17.59 -0.67
N LYS A 174 -1.36 16.64 0.16
CA LYS A 174 -2.79 16.38 0.40
C LYS A 174 -3.46 17.44 1.28
N VAL A 175 -2.71 18.27 2.01
CA VAL A 175 -3.27 19.31 2.91
C VAL A 175 -2.91 20.73 2.47
N SER A 176 -2.50 20.89 1.21
CA SER A 176 -2.04 22.15 0.60
C SER A 176 -3.17 22.96 -0.04
#